data_AF-A0A3D4TNV4-F1
#
_entry.id   AF-A0A3D4TNV4-F1
#
_cell.length_a   1.000
_cell.length_b   1.000
_cell.length_c   1.000
_cell.angle_alpha   90.00
_cell.angle_beta   90.00
_cell.angle_gamma   90.00
#
_symmetry.space_group_name_H-M   'P 1'
#
loop_
_entity.id
_entity.type
_entity.pdbx_description
1 polymer ?
#
loop_
_entity_poly.entity_id
_entity_poly.type
_entity_poly.pdbx_seq_one_letter_code
_entity_poly.pdbx_strand_id
1 'polypeptide(L)'
;AIGPTGKREKDVTLAVARELARQVNATPGLKAYLTRDSDVFIPLPMRAQKARANKADIFISIHADAAENRSATGSSVYVLSTKGASSQRARWLADKENAAD
;
A
#
# COMPACT_ATOMS: atom_id res chain seq x y z
N ALA A 1 6.52 -4.06 -8.72
CA ALA A 1 6.41 -3.91 -10.19
C ALA A 1 7.40 -2.89 -10.76
N ILE A 2 7.72 -2.98 -12.06
CA ILE A 2 8.52 -2.01 -12.81
C ILE A 2 7.68 -1.55 -14.03
N GLY A 3 7.52 -0.24 -14.20
CA GLY A 3 6.74 0.34 -15.30
C GLY A 3 7.52 0.43 -16.62
N PRO A 4 6.85 0.79 -17.73
CA PRO A 4 7.46 0.84 -19.08
C PRO A 4 8.66 1.80 -19.20
N THR A 5 8.70 2.83 -18.35
CA THR A 5 9.78 3.84 -18.29
C THR A 5 10.85 3.53 -17.23
N GLY A 6 10.84 2.31 -16.66
CA GLY A 6 11.80 1.89 -15.62
C GLY A 6 11.44 2.35 -14.21
N LYS A 7 10.34 3.09 -14.02
CA LYS A 7 9.87 3.49 -12.68
C LYS A 7 9.52 2.25 -11.84
N ARG A 8 10.08 2.15 -10.64
CA ARG A 8 9.81 1.04 -9.72
C ARG A 8 8.67 1.41 -8.80
N GLU A 9 7.74 0.48 -8.62
CA GLU A 9 6.58 0.63 -7.72
C GLU A 9 6.99 1.07 -6.31
N LYS A 10 8.08 0.53 -5.78
CA LYS A 10 8.57 0.86 -4.43
C LYS A 10 8.93 2.33 -4.25
N ASP A 11 9.40 2.98 -5.32
CA ASP A 11 9.79 4.40 -5.32
C ASP A 11 8.53 5.26 -5.37
N VAL A 12 7.58 4.91 -6.23
CA VAL A 12 6.29 5.60 -6.37
C VAL A 12 5.48 5.52 -5.08
N THR A 13 5.33 4.32 -4.52
CA THR A 13 4.57 4.11 -3.27
C THR A 13 5.19 4.85 -2.09
N LEU A 14 6.52 4.94 -2.00
CA LEU A 14 7.18 5.72 -0.95
C LEU A 14 6.93 7.23 -1.11
N ALA A 15 7.01 7.74 -2.34
CA ALA A 15 6.75 9.15 -2.62
C ALA A 15 5.30 9.54 -2.27
N VAL A 16 4.33 8.71 -2.66
CA VAL A 16 2.92 8.91 -2.32
C VAL A 16 2.69 8.82 -0.81
N ALA A 17 3.31 7.84 -0.13
CA ALA A 17 3.19 7.69 1.33
C ALA A 17 3.73 8.91 2.10
N ARG A 18 4.86 9.47 1.66
CA ARG A 18 5.44 10.68 2.25
C ARG A 18 4.55 11.90 2.06
N GLU A 19 4.03 12.08 0.85
CA GLU A 19 3.14 13.22 0.58
C GLU A 19 1.83 13.09 1.38
N LEU A 20 1.25 11.89 1.46
CA LEU A 20 0.08 11.64 2.32
C LEU A 20 0.40 11.94 3.79
N ALA A 21 1.52 11.44 4.30
CA ALA A 21 1.93 11.70 5.69
C ALA A 21 2.13 13.19 5.96
N ARG A 22 2.71 13.94 5.01
CA ARG A 22 2.86 15.39 5.09
C ARG A 22 1.51 16.10 5.21
N GLN A 23 0.53 15.73 4.38
CA GLN A 23 -0.81 16.32 4.41
C GLN A 23 -1.58 15.95 5.68
N VAL A 24 -1.50 14.69 6.13
CA VAL A 24 -2.11 14.24 7.39
C VAL A 24 -1.52 14.99 8.58
N ASN A 25 -0.19 15.09 8.68
CA ASN A 25 0.47 15.80 9.77
C ASN A 25 0.23 17.31 9.75
N ALA A 26 -0.17 17.89 8.62
CA ALA A 26 -0.57 19.29 8.52
C ALA A 26 -2.01 19.55 9.00
N THR A 27 -2.79 18.49 9.23
CA THR A 27 -4.18 18.59 9.68
C THR A 27 -4.26 18.52 11.21
N PRO A 28 -4.81 19.53 11.91
CA PRO A 28 -4.94 19.51 13.36
C PRO A 28 -5.71 18.28 13.86
N GLY A 29 -5.19 17.64 14.91
CA GLY A 29 -5.80 16.45 15.51
C GLY A 29 -5.46 15.13 14.79
N LEU A 30 -4.72 15.16 13.67
CA LEU A 30 -4.26 13.96 12.97
C LEU A 30 -2.75 13.74 13.13
N LYS A 31 -2.32 12.48 13.00
CA LYS A 31 -0.91 12.09 13.02
C LYS A 31 -0.67 10.88 12.14
N ALA A 32 0.33 10.97 11.26
CA ALA A 32 0.75 9.87 10.40
C ALA A 32 1.96 9.12 10.97
N TYR A 33 1.96 7.80 10.77
CA TYR A 33 3.10 6.92 11.01
C TYR A 33 3.37 6.10 9.75
N LEU A 34 4.62 6.09 9.28
CA LEU A 34 5.03 5.30 8.14
C LEU A 34 5.58 3.94 8.58
N THR A 35 5.22 2.88 7.87
CA THR A 35 5.81 1.54 8.12
C THR A 35 7.28 1.46 7.68
N ARG A 36 7.68 2.29 6.71
CA ARG A 36 9.05 2.57 6.27
C ARG A 36 9.16 4.02 5.79
N ASP A 37 10.33 4.63 5.97
CA ASP A 37 10.66 5.94 5.38
C ASP A 37 11.99 5.90 4.60
N SER A 38 12.38 4.71 4.15
CA SER A 38 13.55 4.46 3.32
C SER A 38 13.28 3.27 2.39
N ASP A 39 14.21 2.99 1.48
CA ASP A 39 14.16 1.83 0.59
C ASP A 39 14.61 0.56 1.33
N VAL A 40 13.77 0.13 2.27
CA VAL A 40 13.97 -1.09 3.08
C VAL A 40 12.76 -2.00 2.96
N PHE A 41 13.03 -3.30 2.96
CA PHE A 41 11.99 -4.31 3.02
C PHE A 41 11.43 -4.41 4.45
N ILE A 42 10.10 -4.47 4.57
CA ILE A 42 9.41 -4.70 5.84
C ILE A 42 8.45 -5.89 5.63
N PRO A 43 8.63 -7.01 6.37
CA PRO A 43 7.76 -8.17 6.26
C PRO A 43 6.29 -7.82 6.55
N LEU A 44 5.36 -8.51 5.92
CA LEU A 44 3.92 -8.21 6.06
C LEU A 44 3.44 -8.20 7.53
N PRO A 45 3.79 -9.19 8.39
CA PRO A 45 3.36 -9.18 9.79
C PRO A 45 3.91 -7.98 10.58
N MET A 46 5.13 -7.53 10.25
CA MET A 46 5.79 -6.40 10.91
C MET A 46 5.07 -5.08 10.62
N ARG A 47 4.48 -4.93 9.42
CA ARG A 47 3.68 -3.74 9.07
C ARG A 47 2.46 -3.60 9.98
N ALA A 48 1.73 -4.71 10.19
CA ALA A 48 0.59 -4.76 11.09
C ALA A 48 1.00 -4.54 12.56
N GLN A 49 2.14 -5.08 13.00
CA GLN A 49 2.68 -4.84 14.34
C GLN A 49 3.00 -3.36 14.57
N LYS A 50 3.65 -2.68 13.62
CA LYS A 50 3.92 -1.24 13.71
C LYS A 50 2.65 -0.41 13.86
N ALA A 51 1.59 -0.75 13.12
CA ALA A 51 0.30 -0.06 13.23
C ALA A 51 -0.32 -0.21 14.63
N ARG A 52 -0.33 -1.46 15.16
CA ARG A 52 -0.83 -1.74 16.52
C ARG A 52 -0.01 -1.05 17.60
N ALA A 53 1.32 -1.06 17.48
CA ALA A 53 2.22 -0.43 18.45
C ALA A 53 2.01 1.09 18.53
N ASN A 54 1.68 1.74 17.41
CA ASN A 54 1.35 3.16 17.36
C ASN A 54 -0.13 3.47 17.65
N LYS A 55 -0.93 2.45 18.00
CA LYS A 55 -2.39 2.56 18.22
C LYS A 55 -3.10 3.28 17.06
N ALA A 56 -2.72 2.95 15.83
CA ALA A 56 -3.29 3.59 14.64
C ALA A 56 -4.78 3.27 14.50
N ASP A 57 -5.61 4.29 14.30
CA ASP A 57 -7.05 4.15 14.05
C ASP A 57 -7.35 3.61 12.65
N ILE A 58 -6.48 3.95 11.67
CA ILE A 58 -6.61 3.56 10.27
C ILE A 58 -5.25 3.05 9.78
N PHE A 59 -5.28 1.94 9.02
CA PHE A 59 -4.12 1.44 8.28
C PHE A 59 -4.38 1.53 6.78
N ILE A 60 -3.50 2.24 6.05
CA ILE A 60 -3.57 2.39 4.60
C ILE A 60 -2.33 1.74 3.99
N SER A 61 -2.53 0.72 3.16
CA SER A 61 -1.47 0.16 2.32
C SER A 61 -1.53 0.78 0.94
N ILE A 62 -0.41 1.33 0.46
CA ILE A 62 -0.32 2.04 -0.81
C ILE A 62 0.46 1.17 -1.79
N HIS A 63 -0.15 0.87 -2.93
CA HIS A 63 0.43 0.04 -3.99
C HIS A 63 0.34 0.77 -5.33
N ALA A 64 1.25 0.46 -6.24
CA ALA A 64 1.24 0.95 -7.61
C ALA A 64 1.44 -0.26 -8.54
N ASP A 65 0.45 -1.14 -8.44
CA ASP A 65 0.46 -2.47 -9.02
C ASP A 65 0.55 -2.50 -10.54
N ALA A 66 0.95 -3.67 -11.05
CA ALA A 66 0.84 -4.00 -12.46
C ALA A 66 -0.37 -4.90 -12.72
N ALA A 67 -0.99 -4.70 -13.88
CA ALA A 67 -1.97 -5.62 -14.44
C ALA A 67 -1.38 -6.34 -15.66
N GLU A 68 -1.80 -7.59 -15.89
CA GLU A 68 -1.47 -8.33 -17.11
C GLU A 68 -1.96 -7.57 -18.35
N ASN A 69 -3.17 -7.01 -18.26
CA ASN A 69 -3.66 -6.08 -19.27
C ASN A 69 -2.95 -4.72 -19.14
N ARG A 70 -2.03 -4.44 -20.06
CA ARG A 70 -1.29 -3.17 -20.13
C ARG A 70 -2.16 -1.96 -20.48
N SER A 71 -3.39 -2.16 -20.95
CA SER A 71 -4.33 -1.06 -21.19
C SER A 71 -5.14 -0.67 -19.94
N ALA A 72 -4.99 -1.41 -18.82
CA ALA A 72 -5.70 -1.09 -17.58
C ALA A 72 -5.10 0.17 -16.94
N THR A 73 -5.96 1.15 -16.64
CA THR A 73 -5.58 2.43 -16.03
C THR A 73 -6.62 2.85 -14.98
N GLY A 74 -6.22 3.68 -14.02
CA GLY A 74 -7.10 4.23 -12.99
C GLY A 74 -6.69 3.83 -11.58
N SER A 75 -7.41 4.37 -10.59
CA SER A 75 -7.19 4.10 -9.17
C SER A 75 -8.26 3.15 -8.64
N SER A 76 -7.88 2.30 -7.69
CA SER A 76 -8.77 1.34 -7.04
C SER A 76 -8.53 1.30 -5.54
N VAL A 77 -9.59 1.12 -4.75
CA VAL A 77 -9.53 0.96 -3.30
C VAL A 77 -10.00 -0.46 -2.94
N TYR A 78 -9.22 -1.15 -2.12
CA TYR A 78 -9.54 -2.47 -1.62
C TYR A 78 -9.70 -2.42 -0.09
N VAL A 79 -10.72 -3.10 0.41
CA VAL A 79 -10.96 -3.27 1.84
C VAL A 79 -10.96 -4.77 2.13
N LEU A 80 -10.35 -5.16 3.26
CA LEU A 80 -10.30 -6.56 3.67
C LEU A 80 -11.72 -7.13 3.79
N SER A 81 -11.98 -8.23 3.07
CA SER A 81 -13.21 -9.03 3.21
C SER A 81 -12.84 -10.39 3.78
N THR A 82 -13.32 -10.69 4.99
CA THR A 82 -13.16 -12.01 5.63
C THR A 82 -14.05 -13.10 5.02
N LYS A 83 -14.97 -12.73 4.11
CA LYS A 83 -15.91 -13.64 3.43
C LYS A 83 -15.54 -13.92 1.97
N GLY A 84 -14.37 -13.45 1.52
CA GLY A 84 -13.86 -13.61 0.15
C GLY A 84 -13.75 -12.28 -0.62
N ALA A 85 -12.83 -12.24 -1.60
CA ALA A 85 -12.61 -11.05 -2.41
C ALA A 85 -13.83 -10.75 -3.29
N SER A 86 -14.15 -9.46 -3.47
CA SER A 86 -15.33 -9.00 -4.23
C SER A 86 -15.26 -9.28 -5.74
N SER A 87 -14.11 -9.73 -6.25
CA SER A 87 -13.92 -10.13 -7.65
C SER A 87 -12.70 -11.05 -7.79
N GLN A 88 -12.61 -11.77 -8.92
CA GLN A 88 -11.42 -12.56 -9.27
C GLN A 88 -10.15 -11.69 -9.31
N ARG A 89 -10.26 -10.43 -9.78
CA ARG A 89 -9.14 -9.49 -9.83
C ARG A 89 -8.67 -9.07 -8.43
N ALA A 90 -9.61 -8.81 -7.52
CA ALA A 90 -9.30 -8.52 -6.12
C ALA A 90 -8.65 -9.73 -5.43
N ARG A 91 -9.06 -10.97 -5.78
CA ARG A 91 -8.42 -12.20 -5.27
C ARG A 91 -6.99 -12.34 -5.76
N TRP A 92 -6.76 -12.26 -7.07
CA TRP A 92 -5.41 -12.33 -7.66
C TRP A 92 -4.49 -11.26 -7.07
N LEU A 93 -5.00 -10.04 -6.87
CA LEU A 93 -4.20 -8.98 -6.27
C LEU A 93 -3.85 -9.29 -4.82
N ALA A 94 -4.81 -9.75 -4.02
CA ALA A 94 -4.54 -10.16 -2.65
C ALA A 94 -3.49 -11.28 -2.58
N ASP A 95 -3.58 -12.29 -3.45
CA ASP A 95 -2.61 -13.39 -3.50
C ASP A 95 -1.22 -12.89 -3.88
N LYS A 96 -1.12 -11.98 -4.87
CA LYS A 96 0.14 -11.35 -5.26
C LYS A 96 0.76 -10.52 -4.14
N GLU A 97 -0.04 -9.73 -3.43
CA GLU A 97 0.47 -8.91 -2.32
C GLU A 97 0.83 -9.74 -1.09
N ASN A 98 0.17 -10.89 -0.87
CA ASN A 98 0.54 -11.84 0.17
C ASN A 98 1.81 -12.62 -0.14
N ALA A 99 2.17 -12.78 -1.42
CA ALA A 99 3.39 -13.43 -1.88
C ALA A 99 4.63 -12.50 -1.89
N ALA A 100 4.51 -11.29 -1.33
CA ALA A 100 5.60 -10.31 -1.26
C ALA A 100 6.58 -10.52 -0.10
N ASP A 101 6.34 -11.52 0.76
CA ASP A 101 7.33 -12.07 1.71
C ASP A 101 8.23 -13.11 1.04
#